data_AF-A0AAX1L9E3-F1
#
_entry.id   AF-A0AAX1L9E3-F1
#
_cell.length_a   1.000
_cell.length_b   1.000
_cell.length_c   1.000
_cell.angle_alpha   90.00
_cell.angle_beta   90.00
_cell.angle_gamma   90.00
#
_symmetry.space_group_name_H-M   'P 1'
#
loop_
_entity.id
_entity.type
_entity.pdbx_description
1 polymer ?
#
loop_
_entity_poly.entity_id
_entity_poly.type
_entity_poly.pdbx_seq_one_letter_code
_entity_poly.pdbx_strand_id
1 'polypeptide(L)'
;MSEYAQQTVDQPLPNWWLSALNYIGVAMPSGIAMAFIIGGNNWRPKEAGWGGFLGGAIFAVVLLVMAVALLFRVEDVAHADLPTLLLVEQVHPALGPVAAIATYLMIFSTGLSVMYSMGRRVTVGNPAWFRMYYAVLVGGLRFSSASSPSLNWSIRSSPSWDGWGSSWFSSSWLLNGRQDIYTEGHRRDKIRALILRKLVLEEPRLDAINHGASQL
;
A
#
# COMPACT_ATOMS: atom_id res chain seq x y z
N MET A 1 -0.72 15.96 30.24
CA MET A 1 -0.57 15.83 28.77
C MET A 1 -1.51 14.79 28.17
N SER A 2 -1.76 13.62 28.81
CA SER A 2 -2.72 12.62 28.29
C SER A 2 -4.19 13.01 28.43
N GLU A 3 -4.55 13.81 29.43
CA GLU A 3 -5.95 14.16 29.74
C GLU A 3 -6.53 15.19 28.74
N TYR A 4 -5.72 16.16 28.31
CA TYR A 4 -6.09 17.13 27.26
C TYR A 4 -6.32 16.43 25.92
N ALA A 5 -5.44 15.51 25.53
CA ALA A 5 -5.57 14.76 24.28
C ALA A 5 -6.82 13.84 24.25
N GLN A 6 -7.28 13.34 25.41
CA GLN A 6 -8.50 12.52 25.49
C GLN A 6 -9.79 13.35 25.49
N GLN A 7 -9.74 14.61 25.91
CA GLN A 7 -10.92 15.49 25.97
C GLN A 7 -11.14 16.29 24.69
N THR A 8 -10.07 16.59 23.94
CA THR A 8 -10.12 17.48 22.77
C THR A 8 -10.10 16.75 21.42
N VAL A 9 -9.66 15.48 21.39
CA VAL A 9 -9.57 14.70 20.14
C VAL A 9 -10.68 13.65 20.10
N ASP A 10 -11.68 13.88 19.24
CA ASP A 10 -12.76 12.93 18.99
C ASP A 10 -12.20 11.61 18.43
N GLN A 11 -12.28 10.54 19.21
CA GLN A 11 -11.86 9.22 18.78
C GLN A 11 -12.99 8.52 18.02
N PRO A 12 -12.76 8.02 16.79
CA PRO A 12 -13.79 7.30 16.02
C PRO A 12 -14.26 6.02 16.72
N LEU A 13 -13.42 5.41 17.56
CA LEU A 13 -13.72 4.19 18.31
C LEU A 13 -13.30 4.37 19.78
N PRO A 14 -14.04 3.77 20.73
CA PRO A 14 -13.82 3.96 22.17
C PRO A 14 -12.50 3.37 22.71
N ASN A 15 -11.79 2.58 21.90
CA ASN A 15 -10.54 1.92 22.28
C ASN A 15 -9.42 2.28 21.30
N TRP A 16 -8.30 2.80 21.80
CA TRP A 16 -7.14 3.20 20.97
C TRP A 16 -6.59 2.07 20.09
N TRP A 17 -6.55 0.84 20.60
CA TRP A 17 -6.05 -0.33 19.87
C TRP A 17 -7.02 -0.74 18.75
N LEU A 18 -8.32 -0.52 18.95
CA LEU A 18 -9.35 -0.82 17.96
C LEU A 18 -9.32 0.23 16.83
N SER A 19 -9.09 1.50 17.17
CA SER A 19 -8.80 2.56 16.20
C SER A 19 -7.55 2.26 15.37
N ALA A 20 -6.48 1.78 16.01
CA ALA A 20 -5.26 1.37 15.31
C ALA A 20 -5.51 0.20 14.34
N LEU A 21 -6.25 -0.83 14.77
CA LEU A 21 -6.62 -1.96 13.91
C LEU A 21 -7.52 -1.53 12.75
N ASN A 22 -8.46 -0.62 12.99
CA ASN A 22 -9.31 -0.07 11.95
C ASN A 22 -8.49 0.71 10.89
N TYR A 23 -7.56 1.55 11.34
CA TYR A 23 -6.64 2.27 10.44
C TYR A 23 -5.79 1.32 9.60
N ILE A 24 -5.26 0.25 10.21
CA ILE A 24 -4.52 -0.79 9.47
C ILE A 24 -5.40 -1.42 8.40
N GLY A 25 -6.68 -1.70 8.70
CA GLY A 25 -7.62 -2.26 7.73
C GLY A 25 -7.83 -1.39 6.51
N VAL A 26 -8.00 -0.09 6.70
CA VAL A 26 -8.17 0.88 5.60
C VAL A 26 -6.86 1.10 4.82
N ALA A 27 -5.70 1.06 5.49
CA ALA A 27 -4.40 1.29 4.87
C ALA A 27 -3.86 0.07 4.09
N MET A 28 -4.11 -1.15 4.57
CA MET A 28 -3.58 -2.41 4.03
C MET A 28 -3.80 -2.64 2.52
N PRO A 29 -4.99 -2.37 1.92
CA PRO A 29 -5.23 -2.61 0.50
C PRO A 29 -4.25 -1.87 -0.43
N SER A 30 -3.83 -0.66 -0.05
CA SER A 30 -2.86 0.11 -0.83
C SER A 30 -1.47 -0.53 -0.83
N GLY A 31 -1.02 -1.04 0.32
CA GLY A 31 0.23 -1.79 0.44
C GLY A 31 0.19 -3.12 -0.30
N ILE A 32 -0.94 -3.83 -0.23
CA ILE A 32 -1.16 -5.09 -0.95
C ILE A 32 -1.08 -4.88 -2.47
N ALA A 33 -1.65 -3.80 -3.00
CA ALA A 33 -1.57 -3.47 -4.42
C ALA A 33 -0.12 -3.31 -4.90
N MET A 34 0.72 -2.61 -4.14
CA MET A 34 2.14 -2.44 -4.47
C MET A 34 2.93 -3.73 -4.29
N ALA A 35 2.64 -4.52 -3.26
CA ALA A 35 3.25 -5.83 -3.04
C ALA A 35 3.01 -6.77 -4.23
N PHE A 36 1.86 -6.70 -4.90
CA PHE A 36 1.60 -7.46 -6.12
C PHE A 36 2.46 -7.01 -7.30
N ILE A 37 2.67 -5.70 -7.49
CA ILE A 37 3.50 -5.18 -8.58
C ILE A 37 4.95 -5.65 -8.40
N ILE A 38 5.48 -5.50 -7.19
CA ILE A 38 6.84 -5.90 -6.84
C ILE A 38 6.98 -7.43 -6.89
N GLY A 39 6.02 -8.18 -6.36
CA GLY A 39 6.02 -9.64 -6.35
C GLY A 39 5.86 -10.27 -7.75
N GLY A 40 5.17 -9.58 -8.67
CA GLY A 40 5.01 -10.03 -10.05
C GLY A 40 6.27 -9.90 -10.90
N ASN A 41 7.12 -8.89 -10.62
CA ASN A 41 8.32 -8.59 -11.41
C ASN A 41 9.63 -9.15 -10.80
N ASN A 42 9.59 -9.66 -9.56
CA ASN A 42 10.78 -10.18 -8.89
C ASN A 42 10.84 -11.71 -8.90
N TRP A 43 11.96 -12.24 -9.39
CA TRP A 43 12.21 -13.68 -9.48
C TRP A 43 12.57 -14.35 -8.15
N ARG A 44 12.91 -13.57 -7.11
CA ARG A 44 13.34 -14.06 -5.78
C ARG A 44 12.38 -13.58 -4.67
N PRO A 45 11.30 -14.33 -4.37
CA PRO A 45 10.27 -13.89 -3.43
C PRO A 45 10.79 -13.71 -1.99
N LYS A 46 11.81 -14.46 -1.58
CA LYS A 46 12.43 -14.32 -0.25
C LYS A 46 13.10 -12.95 -0.06
N GLU A 47 13.82 -12.45 -1.07
CA GLU A 47 14.51 -11.16 -0.98
C GLU A 47 13.53 -9.99 -1.02
N ALA A 48 12.50 -10.11 -1.85
CA ALA A 48 11.39 -9.14 -1.87
C ALA A 48 10.67 -9.06 -0.52
N GLY A 49 10.52 -10.20 0.17
CA GLY A 49 9.95 -10.26 1.52
C GLY A 49 10.79 -9.52 2.57
N TRP A 50 12.11 -9.71 2.56
CA TRP A 50 13.02 -8.98 3.46
C TRP A 50 13.05 -7.48 3.17
N GLY A 51 12.99 -7.08 1.90
CA GLY A 51 12.85 -5.66 1.52
C GLY A 51 11.57 -5.04 2.06
N GLY A 52 10.45 -5.76 1.96
CA GLY A 52 9.16 -5.32 2.53
C GLY A 52 9.19 -5.21 4.06
N PHE A 53 9.81 -6.18 4.75
CA PHE A 53 9.95 -6.16 6.21
C PHE A 53 10.82 -4.99 6.67
N LEU A 54 11.98 -4.79 6.05
CA LEU A 54 12.89 -3.70 6.40
C LEU A 54 12.26 -2.33 6.12
N GLY A 55 11.60 -2.17 4.97
CA GLY A 55 10.89 -0.94 4.62
C GLY A 55 9.75 -0.64 5.60
N GLY A 56 8.96 -1.67 5.97
CA GLY A 56 7.90 -1.53 6.96
C GLY A 56 8.42 -1.18 8.36
N ALA A 57 9.56 -1.76 8.77
CA ALA A 57 10.18 -1.45 10.05
C ALA A 57 10.67 0.01 10.12
N ILE A 58 11.35 0.49 9.07
CA ILE A 58 11.78 1.90 8.97
C ILE A 58 10.56 2.83 8.98
N PHE A 59 9.53 2.50 8.21
CA PHE A 59 8.29 3.29 8.18
C PHE A 59 7.61 3.35 9.55
N ALA A 60 7.56 2.24 10.29
CA ALA A 60 7.02 2.19 11.64
C ALA A 60 7.80 3.08 12.62
N VAL A 61 9.13 3.11 12.53
CA VAL A 61 9.97 4.00 13.34
C VAL A 61 9.68 5.46 13.02
N VAL A 62 9.60 5.83 11.75
CA VAL A 62 9.28 7.20 11.33
C VAL A 62 7.87 7.60 11.79
N LEU A 63 6.89 6.71 11.66
CA LEU A 63 5.53 6.92 12.18
C LEU A 63 5.51 7.15 13.68
N LEU A 64 6.30 6.37 14.44
CA LEU A 64 6.38 6.51 15.89
C LEU A 64 6.96 7.88 16.28
N VAL A 65 8.05 8.30 15.63
CA VAL A 65 8.64 9.63 15.84
C VAL A 65 7.62 10.72 15.50
N MET A 66 6.88 10.59 14.40
CA MET A 66 5.84 11.54 14.01
C MET A 66 4.70 11.61 15.04
N ALA A 67 4.22 10.46 15.53
CA ALA A 67 3.17 10.41 16.53
C ALA A 67 3.59 11.08 17.84
N VAL A 68 4.84 10.85 18.29
CA VAL A 68 5.39 11.52 19.47
C VAL A 68 5.53 13.03 19.23
N ALA A 69 5.98 13.46 18.05
CA ALA A 69 6.09 14.88 17.71
C ALA A 69 4.73 15.60 17.73
N LEU A 70 3.67 14.95 17.25
CA LEU A 70 2.31 15.48 17.32
C LEU A 70 1.78 15.57 18.75
N LEU A 71 2.10 14.59 19.61
CA LEU A 71 1.71 14.65 21.02
C LEU A 71 2.37 15.81 21.77
N PHE A 72 3.61 16.17 21.42
CA PHE A 72 4.30 17.32 22.01
C PHE A 72 3.69 18.68 21.63
N ARG A 73 3.05 18.80 20.46
CA ARG A 73 2.41 20.03 19.98
C ARG A 73 0.89 19.92 19.85
N VAL A 74 0.27 19.03 20.62
CA VAL A 74 -1.15 18.70 20.49
C VAL A 74 -2.05 19.93 20.62
N GLU A 75 -1.69 20.91 21.45
CA GLU A 75 -2.46 22.14 21.67
C GLU A 75 -2.57 23.01 20.40
N ASP A 76 -1.50 23.06 19.59
CA ASP A 76 -1.47 23.85 18.36
C ASP A 76 -2.06 23.10 17.15
N VAL A 77 -1.94 21.76 17.13
CA VAL A 77 -2.27 20.95 15.96
C VAL A 77 -3.62 20.23 16.05
N ALA A 78 -4.25 20.15 17.23
CA ALA A 78 -5.50 19.41 17.43
C ALA A 78 -6.67 19.89 16.55
N HIS A 79 -6.68 21.18 16.18
CA HIS A 79 -7.76 21.78 15.38
C HIS A 79 -7.40 21.95 13.90
N ALA A 80 -6.22 21.48 13.49
CA ALA A 80 -5.78 21.58 12.10
C ALA A 80 -6.30 20.39 11.28
N ASP A 81 -6.79 20.67 10.06
CA ASP A 81 -7.24 19.62 9.13
C ASP A 81 -6.10 18.66 8.72
N LEU A 82 -4.87 19.18 8.68
CA LEU A 82 -3.65 18.44 8.34
C LEU A 82 -2.56 18.70 9.40
N PRO A 83 -2.66 18.06 10.58
CA PRO A 83 -1.82 18.37 11.72
C PRO A 83 -0.33 18.12 11.45
N THR A 84 0.01 17.11 10.64
CA THR A 84 1.39 16.84 10.22
C THR A 84 1.94 17.91 9.29
N LEU A 85 1.10 18.52 8.45
CA LEU A 85 1.51 19.58 7.53
C LEU A 85 1.75 20.89 8.29
N LEU A 86 0.84 21.21 9.22
CA LEU A 86 0.98 22.37 10.10
C LEU A 86 2.27 22.28 10.93
N LEU A 87 2.62 21.08 11.41
CA LEU A 87 3.85 20.86 12.14
C LEU A 87 5.10 21.20 11.30
N VAL A 88 5.09 20.88 9.99
CA VAL A 88 6.19 21.20 9.08
C VAL A 88 6.29 22.70 8.80
N GLU A 89 5.15 23.37 8.62
CA GLU A 89 5.09 24.82 8.41
C GLU A 89 5.62 25.58 9.63
N GLN A 90 5.35 25.09 10.84
CA GLN A 90 5.88 25.65 12.08
C GLN A 90 7.40 25.50 12.25
N VAL A 91 8.05 24.57 11.53
CA VAL A 91 9.52 24.45 11.53
C VAL A 91 10.15 25.50 10.62
N HIS A 92 9.63 25.63 9.39
CA HIS A 92 10.05 26.68 8.47
C HIS A 92 8.92 26.95 7.45
N PRO A 93 8.47 28.21 7.29
CA PRO A 93 7.29 28.52 6.47
C PRO A 93 7.46 28.17 4.98
N ALA A 94 8.69 28.18 4.46
CA ALA A 94 8.95 27.74 3.07
C ALA A 94 8.83 26.21 2.86
N LEU A 95 8.87 25.41 3.93
CA LEU A 95 8.71 23.95 3.83
C LEU A 95 7.25 23.52 3.74
N GLY A 96 6.31 24.34 4.24
CA GLY A 96 4.87 24.08 4.18
C GLY A 96 4.38 23.84 2.74
N PRO A 97 4.61 24.76 1.79
CA PRO A 97 4.22 24.58 0.39
C PRO A 97 4.86 23.36 -0.28
N VAL A 98 6.14 23.10 0.00
CA VAL A 98 6.87 21.95 -0.56
C VAL A 98 6.27 20.64 -0.05
N ALA A 99 6.00 20.54 1.26
CA ALA A 99 5.38 19.37 1.87
C ALA A 99 3.94 19.16 1.39
N ALA A 100 3.18 20.24 1.16
CA ALA A 100 1.83 20.17 0.60
C ALA A 100 1.85 19.61 -0.84
N ILE A 101 2.74 20.12 -1.69
CA ILE A 101 2.93 19.61 -3.06
C ILE A 101 3.35 18.14 -3.02
N ALA A 102 4.33 17.78 -2.20
CA ALA A 102 4.79 16.39 -2.07
C ALA A 102 3.66 15.45 -1.62
N THR A 103 2.84 15.87 -0.65
CA THR A 103 1.68 15.11 -0.16
C THR A 103 0.64 14.93 -1.27
N TYR A 104 0.37 15.99 -2.05
CA TYR A 104 -0.54 15.91 -3.19
C TYR A 104 -0.04 14.92 -4.25
N LEU A 105 1.24 14.99 -4.63
CA LEU A 105 1.85 14.03 -5.57
C LEU A 105 1.79 12.60 -5.02
N MET A 106 2.01 12.40 -3.72
CA MET A 106 1.94 11.08 -3.08
C MET A 106 0.53 10.48 -3.15
N ILE A 107 -0.50 11.29 -2.84
CA ILE A 107 -1.90 10.86 -2.93
C ILE A 107 -2.25 10.53 -4.38
N PHE A 108 -1.87 11.39 -5.33
CA PHE A 108 -2.15 11.19 -6.74
C PHE A 108 -1.47 9.93 -7.28
N SER A 109 -0.19 9.72 -6.97
CA SER A 109 0.56 8.53 -7.37
C SER A 109 -0.06 7.24 -6.81
N THR A 110 -0.49 7.26 -5.55
CA THR A 110 -1.13 6.11 -4.90
C THR A 110 -2.48 5.78 -5.55
N GLY A 111 -3.31 6.81 -5.77
CA GLY A 111 -4.60 6.66 -6.44
C GLY A 111 -4.47 6.07 -7.84
N LEU A 112 -3.53 6.57 -8.64
CA LEU A 112 -3.27 6.04 -9.98
C LEU A 112 -2.82 4.57 -9.96
N SER A 113 -1.94 4.19 -9.05
CA SER A 113 -1.46 2.81 -8.93
C SER A 113 -2.60 1.82 -8.62
N VAL A 114 -3.47 2.18 -7.68
CA VAL A 114 -4.63 1.34 -7.30
C VAL A 114 -5.65 1.31 -8.44
N MET A 115 -5.97 2.44 -9.06
CA MET A 115 -6.89 2.51 -10.20
C MET A 115 -6.38 1.68 -11.39
N TYR A 116 -5.08 1.77 -11.70
CA TYR A 116 -4.46 1.04 -12.80
C TYR A 116 -4.42 -0.47 -12.53
N SER A 117 -3.94 -0.88 -11.36
CA SER A 117 -3.79 -2.31 -11.02
C SER A 117 -5.13 -3.04 -10.99
N MET A 118 -6.16 -2.44 -10.39
CA MET A 118 -7.49 -3.01 -10.31
C MET A 118 -8.22 -2.91 -11.65
N GLY A 119 -8.11 -1.77 -12.37
CA GLY A 119 -8.67 -1.61 -13.70
C GLY A 119 -8.15 -2.65 -14.70
N ARG A 120 -6.84 -2.96 -14.66
CA ARG A 120 -6.26 -4.02 -15.48
C ARG A 120 -6.79 -5.40 -15.10
N ARG A 121 -6.94 -5.71 -13.82
CA ARG A 121 -7.47 -7.00 -13.34
C ARG A 121 -8.92 -7.24 -13.77
N VAL A 122 -9.77 -6.22 -13.66
CA VAL A 122 -11.19 -6.31 -14.03
C VAL A 122 -11.38 -6.40 -15.54
N THR A 123 -10.45 -5.85 -16.33
CA THR A 123 -10.57 -5.80 -17.80
C THR A 123 -9.86 -6.92 -18.56
N VAL A 124 -9.12 -7.82 -17.89
CA VAL A 124 -8.38 -8.92 -18.54
C VAL A 124 -9.27 -9.79 -19.44
N GLY A 125 -10.53 -10.02 -19.05
CA GLY A 125 -11.45 -10.89 -19.81
C GLY A 125 -12.42 -10.18 -20.74
N ASN A 126 -12.72 -8.88 -20.52
CA ASN A 126 -13.78 -8.21 -21.28
C ASN A 126 -13.69 -6.66 -21.18
N PRO A 127 -13.33 -5.95 -22.28
CA PRO A 127 -13.12 -4.50 -22.29
C PRO A 127 -14.34 -3.65 -21.89
N ALA A 128 -15.56 -4.20 -22.01
CA ALA A 128 -16.80 -3.50 -21.67
C ALA A 128 -16.94 -3.20 -20.16
N TRP A 129 -16.30 -4.02 -19.30
CA TRP A 129 -16.33 -3.86 -17.85
C TRP A 129 -15.52 -2.67 -17.33
N PHE A 130 -14.65 -2.09 -18.16
CA PHE A 130 -13.88 -0.89 -17.80
C PHE A 130 -14.80 0.29 -17.44
N ARG A 131 -15.90 0.46 -18.20
CA ARG A 131 -16.86 1.56 -17.98
C ARG A 131 -17.64 1.36 -16.68
N MET A 132 -18.05 0.13 -16.38
CA MET A 132 -18.71 -0.23 -15.11
C MET A 132 -17.75 -0.02 -13.92
N TYR A 133 -16.49 -0.45 -14.04
CA TYR A 133 -15.49 -0.23 -13.01
C TYR A 133 -15.25 1.26 -12.72
N TYR A 134 -15.09 2.07 -13.77
CA TYR A 134 -14.95 3.52 -13.63
C TYR A 134 -16.22 4.16 -13.02
N ALA A 135 -17.41 3.69 -13.40
CA ALA A 135 -18.68 4.16 -12.84
C ALA A 135 -18.86 3.77 -11.36
N VAL A 136 -18.47 2.56 -10.95
CA VAL A 136 -18.49 2.13 -9.54
C VAL A 136 -17.49 2.92 -8.72
N LEU A 137 -16.32 3.24 -9.27
CA LEU A 137 -15.27 3.98 -8.57
C LEU A 137 -15.64 5.46 -8.40
N VAL A 138 -16.14 6.11 -9.45
CA VAL A 138 -16.69 7.47 -9.37
C VAL A 138 -17.94 7.51 -8.49
N GLY A 139 -18.78 6.46 -8.55
CA GLY A 139 -19.95 6.29 -7.70
C GLY A 139 -19.57 6.14 -6.22
N GLY A 140 -18.54 5.35 -5.90
CA GLY A 140 -18.02 5.17 -4.55
C GLY A 140 -17.39 6.45 -3.99
N LEU A 141 -16.65 7.19 -4.82
CA LEU A 141 -16.09 8.49 -4.43
C LEU A 141 -17.21 9.52 -4.17
N ARG A 142 -18.23 9.57 -5.02
CA ARG A 142 -19.43 10.42 -4.84
C ARG A 142 -20.23 10.02 -3.60
N PHE A 143 -20.39 8.74 -3.33
CA PHE A 143 -21.08 8.23 -2.13
C PHE A 143 -20.35 8.62 -0.85
N SER A 144 -19.01 8.49 -0.84
CA SER A 144 -18.18 8.92 0.28
C SER A 144 -18.29 10.44 0.54
N SER A 145 -18.26 11.27 -0.51
CA SER A 145 -18.40 12.73 -0.38
C SER A 145 -19.83 13.19 -0.05
N ALA A 146 -20.87 12.46 -0.46
CA ALA A 146 -22.26 12.77 -0.15
C ALA A 146 -22.66 12.40 1.30
N SER A 147 -21.80 11.68 2.01
CA SER A 147 -22.09 11.12 3.33
C SER A 147 -22.09 12.12 4.50
N SER A 148 -21.95 13.45 4.33
CA SER A 148 -22.27 14.38 5.44
C SER A 148 -22.52 15.84 5.02
N PRO A 149 -23.60 16.44 5.57
CA PRO A 149 -23.49 17.12 6.88
C PRO A 149 -24.46 16.70 8.01
N SER A 150 -25.39 15.75 7.84
CA SER A 150 -26.46 15.49 8.85
C SER A 150 -26.60 14.05 9.35
N LEU A 151 -25.62 13.17 9.12
CA LEU A 151 -25.69 11.78 9.58
C LEU A 151 -25.18 11.64 11.02
N ASN A 152 -26.14 11.29 11.89
CA ASN A 152 -26.05 10.94 13.31
C ASN A 152 -24.69 10.33 13.74
N TRP A 153 -24.20 10.77 14.91
CA TRP A 153 -22.95 10.37 15.58
C TRP A 153 -22.74 8.85 15.70
N SER A 154 -23.81 8.05 15.59
CA SER A 154 -23.79 6.58 15.60
C SER A 154 -23.08 5.94 14.40
N ILE A 155 -22.95 6.63 13.25
CA ILE A 155 -22.22 6.10 12.07
C ILE A 155 -20.73 6.43 12.16
N ARG A 156 -20.37 7.52 12.84
CA ARG A 156 -18.96 7.92 13.08
C ARG A 156 -18.28 7.10 14.17
N SER A 157 -19.09 6.54 15.08
CA SER A 157 -18.69 5.63 16.18
C SER A 157 -18.84 4.15 15.84
N SER A 158 -19.44 3.83 14.69
CA SER A 158 -19.47 2.46 14.20
C SER A 158 -18.13 2.14 13.53
N PRO A 159 -17.52 0.98 13.81
CA PRO A 159 -16.65 0.27 12.89
C PRO A 159 -16.98 0.63 11.43
N SER A 160 -16.21 1.51 10.78
CA SER A 160 -16.46 1.86 9.38
C SER A 160 -16.54 0.55 8.60
N TRP A 161 -17.68 0.22 8.00
CA TRP A 161 -17.86 -1.04 7.26
C TRP A 161 -16.75 -1.22 6.22
N ASP A 162 -16.26 -0.10 5.68
CA ASP A 162 -15.12 0.03 4.78
C ASP A 162 -13.81 -0.56 5.35
N GLY A 163 -13.49 -0.28 6.60
CA GLY A 163 -12.27 -0.75 7.28
C GLY A 163 -12.34 -2.22 7.70
N TRP A 164 -13.49 -2.71 8.15
CA TRP A 164 -13.63 -4.10 8.58
C TRP A 164 -13.77 -5.06 7.38
N GLY A 165 -14.50 -4.65 6.34
CA GLY A 165 -14.59 -5.42 5.10
C GLY A 165 -13.25 -5.58 4.40
N SER A 166 -12.47 -4.49 4.31
CA SER A 166 -11.11 -4.52 3.73
C SER A 166 -10.12 -5.31 4.58
N SER A 167 -10.17 -5.20 5.92
CA SER A 167 -9.36 -6.03 6.83
C SER A 167 -9.70 -7.52 6.72
N TRP A 168 -10.98 -7.88 6.65
CA TRP A 168 -11.42 -9.27 6.50
C TRP A 168 -10.98 -9.86 5.16
N PHE A 169 -11.15 -9.11 4.07
CA PHE A 169 -10.69 -9.53 2.74
C PHE A 169 -9.16 -9.69 2.70
N SER A 170 -8.42 -8.77 3.29
CA SER A 170 -6.96 -8.82 3.37
C SER A 170 -6.48 -10.00 4.23
N SER A 171 -7.10 -10.22 5.39
CA SER A 171 -6.75 -11.31 6.31
C SER A 171 -7.08 -12.69 5.74
N SER A 172 -8.26 -12.85 5.12
CA SER A 172 -8.63 -14.11 4.46
C SER A 172 -7.70 -14.45 3.30
N TRP A 173 -7.25 -13.45 2.54
CA TRP A 173 -6.22 -13.65 1.51
C TRP A 173 -4.84 -13.98 2.09
N LEU A 174 -4.42 -13.31 3.16
CA LEU A 174 -3.11 -13.53 3.81
C LEU A 174 -2.98 -14.93 4.41
N LEU A 175 -4.08 -15.48 4.94
CA LEU A 175 -4.11 -16.82 5.54
C LEU A 175 -4.20 -17.92 4.48
N ASN A 176 -5.02 -17.74 3.45
CA ASN A 176 -5.28 -18.79 2.46
C ASN A 176 -4.32 -18.76 1.25
N GLY A 177 -3.75 -17.60 0.89
CA GLY A 177 -2.90 -17.44 -0.29
C GLY A 177 -1.44 -17.88 -0.13
N ARG A 178 -1.00 -18.17 1.10
CA ARG A 178 0.42 -18.48 1.40
C ARG A 178 0.90 -19.84 0.87
N GLN A 179 0.01 -20.82 0.73
CA GLN A 179 0.41 -22.16 0.27
C GLN A 179 0.70 -22.20 -1.24
N ASP A 180 -0.06 -21.44 -2.04
CA ASP A 180 0.16 -21.34 -3.49
C ASP A 180 1.45 -20.58 -3.83
N ILE A 181 1.81 -19.55 -3.04
CA ILE A 181 3.03 -18.77 -3.28
C ILE A 181 4.29 -19.61 -3.04
N TYR A 182 4.30 -20.50 -2.05
CA TYR A 182 5.44 -21.36 -1.76
C TYR A 182 5.65 -22.41 -2.86
N THR A 183 4.57 -23.05 -3.31
CA THR A 183 4.63 -24.07 -4.36
C THR A 183 5.03 -23.49 -5.71
N GLU A 184 4.53 -22.30 -6.05
CA GLU A 184 4.90 -21.55 -7.26
C GLU A 184 6.37 -21.09 -7.22
N GLY A 185 6.87 -20.64 -6.06
CA GLY A 185 8.29 -20.31 -5.88
C GLY A 185 9.21 -21.50 -6.21
N HIS A 186 8.86 -22.69 -5.73
CA HIS A 186 9.63 -23.91 -6.02
C HIS A 186 9.60 -24.33 -7.50
N ARG A 187 8.49 -24.07 -8.21
CA ARG A 187 8.42 -24.31 -9.66
C ARG A 187 9.35 -23.39 -10.43
N ARG A 188 9.38 -22.10 -10.06
CA ARG A 188 10.27 -21.11 -10.69
C ARG A 188 11.75 -21.43 -10.48
N ASP A 189 12.11 -21.87 -9.27
CA ASP A 189 13.49 -22.27 -8.96
C ASP A 189 13.94 -23.50 -9.79
N LYS A 190 13.06 -24.50 -9.97
CA LYS A 190 13.33 -25.66 -10.82
C LYS A 190 13.50 -25.26 -12.29
N ILE A 191 12.62 -24.42 -12.82
CA ILE A 191 12.74 -23.91 -14.20
C ILE A 191 14.06 -23.16 -14.38
N ARG A 192 14.46 -22.34 -13.42
CA ARG A 192 15.75 -21.62 -13.46
C ARG A 192 16.94 -22.58 -13.48
N ALA A 193 16.93 -23.59 -12.61
CA ALA A 193 18.00 -24.60 -12.58
C ALA A 193 18.11 -25.34 -13.92
N LEU A 194 16.99 -25.62 -14.58
CA LEU A 194 16.97 -26.27 -15.89
C LEU A 194 17.46 -25.33 -17.01
N ILE A 195 17.06 -24.05 -17.00
CA ILE A 195 17.52 -23.06 -17.97
C ILE A 195 19.03 -22.81 -17.83
N LEU A 196 19.52 -22.63 -16.60
CA LEU A 196 20.96 -22.45 -16.34
C LEU A 196 21.75 -23.69 -16.74
N ARG A 197 21.24 -24.90 -16.45
CA ARG A 197 21.87 -26.14 -16.90
C ARG A 197 21.89 -26.24 -18.42
N LYS A 198 20.81 -25.86 -19.11
CA LYS A 198 20.78 -25.85 -20.57
C LYS A 198 21.81 -24.86 -21.13
N LEU A 199 21.87 -23.63 -20.61
CA LEU A 199 22.85 -22.62 -21.01
C LEU A 199 24.30 -23.09 -20.85
N VAL A 200 24.65 -23.67 -19.70
CA VAL A 200 26.01 -24.22 -19.46
C VAL A 200 26.33 -25.40 -20.39
N LEU A 201 25.34 -26.23 -20.73
CA LEU A 201 25.54 -27.33 -21.69
C LEU A 201 25.62 -26.85 -23.15
N GLU A 202 25.11 -25.65 -23.45
CA GLU A 202 25.07 -25.06 -24.79
C GLU A 202 26.28 -24.14 -25.05
N GLU A 203 26.96 -23.65 -24.00
CA GLU A 203 28.21 -22.87 -24.04
C GLU A 203 29.31 -23.50 -24.91
N PRO A 204 29.73 -24.77 -24.72
CA PRO A 204 30.79 -25.37 -25.54
C PRO A 204 30.39 -25.55 -27.01
N ARG A 205 29.09 -25.54 -27.33
CA ARG A 205 28.58 -25.57 -28.71
C ARG A 205 28.64 -24.18 -29.35
N LEU A 206 28.33 -23.13 -28.58
CA LEU A 206 28.40 -21.74 -29.04
C LEU A 206 29.86 -21.32 -29.27
N ASP A 207 30.78 -21.75 -28.42
CA ASP A 207 32.22 -21.50 -28.57
C ASP A 207 32.79 -22.19 -29.82
N ALA A 208 32.38 -23.43 -30.10
CA ALA A 208 32.76 -24.15 -31.31
C ALA A 208 32.25 -23.47 -32.60
N ILE A 209 31.05 -22.89 -32.57
CA ILE A 209 30.49 -22.13 -33.70
C ILE A 209 31.22 -20.79 -33.88
N ASN A 210 31.51 -20.06 -32.80
CA ASN A 210 32.22 -18.79 -32.86
C ASN A 210 33.68 -18.95 -33.32
N HIS A 211 34.37 -20.00 -32.88
CA HIS A 211 35.73 -20.32 -33.35
C HIS A 211 35.76 -20.85 -34.80
N GLY A 212 34.69 -21.52 -35.27
CA GLY A 212 34.55 -21.91 -36.67
C GLY A 212 34.22 -20.73 -37.59
N ALA A 213 33.46 -19.74 -37.10
CA ALA A 213 33.11 -18.54 -37.86
C ALA A 213 34.25 -17.51 -37.95
N SER A 214 35.23 -17.53 -37.03
CA SER A 214 36.41 -16.64 -37.08
C SER A 214 37.55 -17.14 -37.98
N GLN A 215 37.40 -18.32 -38.59
CA GLN A 215 38.40 -18.95 -39.48
C GLN A 215 37.98 -18.87 -40.96
N LEU A 216 36.92 -18.12 -41.27
CA LEU A 216 36.45 -17.75 -42.62
C LEU A 216 36.57 -16.23 -42.79
#